data_AF-A0A7Y6UBT3-F1
#
_entry.id   AF-A0A7Y6UBT3-F1
#
_cell.length_a   1.000
_cell.length_b   1.000
_cell.length_c   1.000
_cell.angle_alpha   90.00
_cell.angle_beta   90.00
_cell.angle_gamma   90.00
#
_symmetry.space_group_name_H-M   'P 1'
#
loop_
_entity.id
_entity.type
_entity.pdbx_description
1 polymer ?
#
loop_
_entity_poly.entity_id
_entity_poly.type
_entity_poly.pdbx_seq_one_letter_code
_entity_poly.pdbx_strand_id
1 'polypeptide(L)'
;PEDAEEIVSEHIIGGRKIERLLYVDPKTEKAVSDSKHMDFYRKQLRIALRNCGFIDPENIEEYIAREGYFALADCLLNKKPTDVIDIIKRSGLRGRGGGGFPTGLKWEFANKQQSDVKYVVCNADEGDP
;
A
#
# COMPACT_ATOMS: atom_id res chain seq x y z
N PRO A 1 11.74 10.71 -22.81
CA PRO A 1 11.27 12.02 -23.32
C PRO A 1 10.89 11.98 -24.80
N GLU A 2 11.64 11.25 -25.61
CA GLU A 2 11.44 11.13 -27.06
C GLU A 2 10.04 10.64 -27.46
N ASP A 3 9.46 9.68 -26.73
CA ASP A 3 8.11 9.18 -27.02
C ASP A 3 6.96 10.07 -26.50
N ALA A 4 7.25 11.17 -25.79
CA ALA A 4 6.23 11.93 -25.06
C ALA A 4 5.18 12.57 -25.99
N GLU A 5 5.61 13.11 -27.14
CA GLU A 5 4.71 13.74 -28.11
C GLU A 5 3.74 12.71 -28.73
N GLU A 6 4.24 11.52 -29.07
CA GLU A 6 3.41 10.42 -29.57
C GLU A 6 2.42 9.95 -28.50
N ILE A 7 2.86 9.79 -27.25
CA ILE A 7 1.99 9.41 -26.13
C ILE A 7 0.85 10.41 -25.96
N VAL A 8 1.13 11.71 -25.98
CA VAL A 8 0.10 12.74 -25.83
C VAL A 8 -0.87 12.73 -27.00
N SER A 9 -0.37 12.73 -28.22
CA SER A 9 -1.20 12.82 -29.43
C SER A 9 -2.04 11.55 -29.65
N GLU A 10 -1.44 10.37 -29.55
CA GLU A 10 -2.12 9.10 -29.85
C GLU A 10 -2.91 8.56 -28.65
N HIS A 11 -2.30 8.52 -27.46
CA HIS A 11 -2.92 7.87 -26.30
C HIS A 11 -3.85 8.79 -25.53
N ILE A 12 -3.35 9.95 -25.11
CA ILE A 12 -4.10 10.85 -24.22
C ILE A 12 -5.22 11.57 -24.99
N ILE A 13 -4.90 12.15 -26.14
CA ILE A 13 -5.87 12.88 -26.96
C ILE A 13 -6.64 11.91 -27.87
N GLY A 14 -5.92 11.01 -28.54
CA GLY A 14 -6.49 10.11 -29.55
C GLY A 14 -7.19 8.87 -29.00
N GLY A 15 -6.99 8.52 -27.72
CA GLY A 15 -7.55 7.32 -27.09
C GLY A 15 -7.01 5.98 -27.63
N ARG A 16 -5.94 5.99 -28.44
CA ARG A 16 -5.35 4.81 -29.07
C ARG A 16 -4.13 4.33 -28.27
N LYS A 17 -4.01 3.03 -28.07
CA LYS A 17 -2.82 2.47 -27.40
C LYS A 17 -1.64 2.44 -28.36
N ILE A 18 -0.46 2.79 -27.86
CA ILE A 18 0.80 2.69 -28.61
C ILE A 18 1.40 1.32 -28.31
N GLU A 19 1.05 0.32 -29.11
CA GLU A 19 1.40 -1.10 -28.87
C GLU A 19 2.90 -1.33 -28.67
N ARG A 20 3.77 -0.60 -29.39
CA ARG A 20 5.24 -0.74 -29.27
C ARG A 20 5.79 -0.32 -27.90
N LEU A 21 5.04 0.49 -27.14
CA LEU A 21 5.41 0.97 -25.81
C LEU A 21 4.78 0.16 -24.68
N LEU A 22 3.88 -0.77 -25.00
CA LEU A 22 3.29 -1.65 -24.01
C LEU A 22 4.31 -2.69 -23.55
N TYR A 23 4.19 -3.09 -22.29
CA TYR A 23 4.95 -4.23 -21.79
C TYR A 23 4.56 -5.49 -22.55
N VAL A 24 5.56 -6.18 -23.10
CA VAL A 24 5.38 -7.49 -23.74
C VAL A 24 5.76 -8.57 -22.75
N ASP A 25 4.82 -9.47 -22.48
CA ASP A 25 5.07 -10.58 -21.59
C ASP A 25 6.10 -11.56 -22.21
N PRO A 26 7.23 -11.84 -21.56
CA PRO A 26 8.31 -12.63 -22.15
C PRO A 26 7.97 -14.11 -22.31
N LYS A 27 6.87 -14.59 -21.73
CA LYS A 27 6.42 -16.00 -21.85
C LYS A 27 5.36 -16.18 -22.91
N THR A 28 4.46 -15.21 -23.03
CA THR A 28 3.32 -15.29 -23.97
C THR A 28 3.51 -14.47 -25.23
N GLU A 29 4.54 -13.61 -25.27
CA GLU A 29 4.85 -12.67 -26.35
C GLU A 29 3.69 -11.71 -26.68
N LYS A 30 2.76 -11.53 -25.73
CA LYS A 30 1.60 -10.65 -25.87
C LYS A 30 1.82 -9.34 -25.15
N ALA A 31 1.38 -8.26 -25.79
CA ALA A 31 1.29 -6.95 -25.16
C ALA A 31 0.25 -6.97 -24.03
N VAL A 32 0.62 -6.40 -22.89
CA VAL A 32 -0.24 -6.25 -21.71
C VAL A 32 -0.53 -4.77 -21.51
N SER A 33 -1.81 -4.41 -21.53
CA SER A 33 -2.22 -3.01 -21.51
C SER A 33 -2.29 -2.35 -20.14
N ASP A 34 -2.15 -3.12 -19.06
CA ASP A 34 -2.18 -2.58 -17.71
C ASP A 34 -1.40 -3.45 -16.73
N SER A 35 -0.94 -2.82 -15.64
CA SER A 35 -0.10 -3.46 -14.64
C SER A 35 -0.79 -4.60 -13.89
N LYS A 36 -2.13 -4.62 -13.78
CA LYS A 36 -2.84 -5.69 -13.05
C LYS A 36 -2.78 -7.02 -13.79
N HIS A 37 -2.75 -6.98 -15.13
CA HIS A 37 -2.70 -8.18 -15.96
C HIS A 37 -1.28 -8.68 -16.25
N MET A 38 -0.25 -7.90 -15.91
CA MET A 38 1.15 -8.34 -16.02
C MET A 38 1.38 -9.54 -15.12
N ASP A 39 1.96 -10.61 -15.66
CA ASP A 39 2.26 -11.84 -14.91
C ASP A 39 3.07 -11.59 -13.64
N PHE A 40 3.92 -10.56 -13.66
CA PHE A 40 4.72 -10.12 -12.52
C PHE A 40 3.86 -9.67 -11.33
N TYR A 41 2.84 -8.84 -11.56
CA TYR A 41 1.97 -8.31 -10.50
C TYR A 41 0.78 -9.22 -10.20
N ARG A 42 0.28 -9.97 -11.18
CA ARG A 42 -0.89 -10.86 -11.05
C ARG A 42 -0.74 -11.87 -9.90
N LYS A 43 0.49 -12.29 -9.61
CA LYS A 43 0.81 -13.29 -8.57
C LYS A 43 1.06 -12.68 -7.19
N GLN A 44 0.97 -11.35 -7.04
CA GLN A 44 1.28 -10.65 -5.80
C GLN A 44 0.00 -10.27 -5.05
N LEU A 45 -0.03 -10.54 -3.74
CA LEU A 45 -1.05 -10.00 -2.85
C LEU A 45 -0.57 -8.67 -2.25
N ARG A 46 -0.84 -7.57 -2.94
CA ARG A 46 -0.34 -6.23 -2.58
C ARG A 46 -1.22 -5.56 -1.51
N ILE A 47 -1.22 -6.02 -0.26
CA ILE A 47 -2.08 -5.42 0.80
C ILE A 47 -1.66 -3.97 1.13
N ALA A 48 -0.40 -3.77 1.53
CA ALA A 48 0.12 -2.44 1.89
C ALA A 48 0.34 -1.56 0.64
N LEU A 49 0.69 -2.17 -0.49
CA LEU A 49 1.01 -1.48 -1.74
C LEU A 49 -0.19 -1.35 -2.70
N ARG A 50 -1.42 -1.68 -2.26
CA ARG A 50 -2.61 -1.73 -3.13
C ARG A 50 -2.89 -0.44 -3.90
N ASN A 51 -2.53 0.71 -3.33
CA ASN A 51 -2.75 2.02 -3.92
C ASN A 51 -1.51 2.59 -4.63
N CYS A 52 -0.33 1.99 -4.45
CA CYS A 52 0.92 2.50 -5.02
C CYS A 52 0.89 2.40 -6.55
N GLY A 53 1.01 3.57 -7.21
CA GLY A 53 0.91 3.73 -8.65
C GLY A 53 -0.51 3.91 -9.20
N PHE A 54 -1.54 4.01 -8.33
CA PHE A 54 -2.95 4.11 -8.74
C PHE A 54 -3.68 5.34 -8.20
N ILE A 55 -3.05 6.10 -7.31
CA ILE A 55 -3.55 7.36 -6.76
C ILE A 55 -2.42 8.38 -6.74
N ASP A 56 -2.76 9.65 -6.76
CA ASP A 56 -1.86 10.73 -6.36
C ASP A 56 -1.58 10.63 -4.84
N PRO A 57 -0.32 10.39 -4.42
CA PRO A 57 0.03 10.27 -3.00
C PRO A 57 -0.12 11.58 -2.21
N GLU A 58 -0.20 12.73 -2.88
CA GLU A 58 -0.38 14.04 -2.24
C GLU A 58 -1.85 14.47 -2.18
N ASN A 59 -2.76 13.71 -2.82
CA ASN A 59 -4.18 14.00 -2.81
C ASN A 59 -4.93 13.10 -1.80
N ILE A 60 -5.37 13.72 -0.70
CA ILE A 60 -6.09 13.01 0.36
C ILE A 60 -7.42 12.42 -0.11
N GLU A 61 -8.13 13.09 -1.03
CA GLU A 61 -9.45 12.66 -1.49
C GLU A 61 -9.36 11.36 -2.30
N GLU A 62 -8.29 11.18 -3.08
CA GLU A 62 -8.05 9.92 -3.78
C GLU A 62 -7.77 8.77 -2.82
N TYR A 63 -7.07 9.04 -1.70
CA TYR A 63 -6.85 8.03 -0.68
C TYR A 63 -8.15 7.66 0.03
N ILE A 64 -9.00 8.63 0.37
CA ILE A 64 -10.33 8.42 0.97
C ILE A 64 -11.22 7.63 0.01
N ALA A 65 -11.23 7.97 -1.29
CA ALA A 65 -11.98 7.25 -2.32
C ALA A 65 -11.54 5.77 -2.46
N ARG A 66 -10.35 5.41 -1.96
CA ARG A 66 -9.83 4.04 -1.88
C ARG A 66 -9.91 3.46 -0.45
N GLU A 67 -10.94 3.85 0.30
CA GLU A 67 -11.23 3.41 1.67
C GLU A 67 -10.14 3.80 2.69
N GLY A 68 -9.29 4.78 2.34
CA GLY A 68 -8.33 5.37 3.23
C GLY A 68 -9.00 5.94 4.48
N TYR A 69 -8.34 5.82 5.64
CA TYR A 69 -8.82 6.26 6.95
C TYR A 69 -10.09 5.59 7.51
N PHE A 70 -10.79 4.74 6.77
CA PHE A 70 -12.01 4.09 7.28
C PHE A 70 -11.75 3.28 8.56
N ALA A 71 -10.66 2.49 8.57
CA ALA A 71 -10.25 1.74 9.75
C ALA A 71 -9.85 2.66 10.92
N LEU A 72 -9.26 3.82 10.64
CA LEU A 72 -8.93 4.81 11.67
C LEU A 72 -10.19 5.40 12.29
N ALA A 73 -11.16 5.80 11.46
CA ALA A 73 -12.44 6.31 11.93
C ALA A 73 -13.16 5.30 12.82
N ASP A 74 -13.22 4.03 12.41
CA ASP A 74 -13.83 2.96 13.21
C ASP A 74 -13.09 2.73 14.53
N CYS A 75 -11.75 2.77 14.53
CA CYS A 75 -10.96 2.64 15.76
C CYS A 75 -11.18 3.79 16.73
N LEU A 76 -11.30 5.03 16.24
CA LEU A 76 -11.49 6.22 17.07
C LEU A 76 -12.90 6.35 17.62
N LEU A 77 -13.91 6.00 16.83
CA LEU A 77 -15.31 6.24 17.17
C LEU A 77 -15.97 5.05 17.87
N ASN A 78 -15.58 3.82 17.52
CA ASN A 78 -16.34 2.62 17.88
C ASN A 78 -15.54 1.57 18.67
N LYS A 79 -14.26 1.81 18.98
CA LYS A 79 -13.41 0.81 19.65
C LYS A 79 -12.66 1.37 20.83
N LYS A 80 -12.43 0.51 21.82
CA LYS A 80 -11.47 0.77 22.89
C LYS A 80 -10.06 0.38 22.42
N PRO A 81 -8.99 0.94 23.01
CA PRO A 81 -7.63 0.55 22.70
C PRO A 81 -7.39 -0.98 22.80
N THR A 82 -8.02 -1.64 23.77
CA THR A 82 -7.94 -3.11 23.94
C THR A 82 -8.53 -3.87 22.76
N ASP A 83 -9.64 -3.39 22.20
CA ASP A 83 -10.30 -4.05 21.06
C ASP A 83 -9.42 -3.96 19.81
N VAL A 84 -8.77 -2.81 19.61
CA VAL A 84 -7.80 -2.61 18.53
C VAL A 84 -6.60 -3.54 18.71
N ILE A 85 -6.05 -3.63 19.92
CA ILE A 85 -4.94 -4.55 20.25
C ILE A 85 -5.34 -6.00 19.94
N ASP A 86 -6.54 -6.43 20.30
CA ASP A 86 -7.01 -7.79 20.04
C ASP A 86 -7.25 -8.07 18.55
N ILE A 87 -7.66 -7.08 17.76
CA ILE A 87 -7.69 -7.20 16.29
C ILE A 87 -6.28 -7.46 15.74
N ILE A 88 -5.28 -6.70 16.20
CA ILE A 88 -3.89 -6.86 15.72
C ILE A 88 -3.26 -8.16 16.23
N LYS A 89 -3.58 -8.61 17.43
CA LYS A 89 -3.16 -9.94 17.93
C LYS A 89 -3.75 -11.06 17.06
N ARG A 90 -5.04 -10.99 16.76
CA ARG A 90 -5.72 -11.98 15.91
C ARG A 90 -5.25 -11.97 14.45
N SER A 91 -4.82 -10.84 13.93
CA SER A 91 -4.28 -10.76 12.57
C SER A 91 -2.93 -11.47 12.41
N GLY A 92 -2.24 -11.76 13.52
CA GLY A 92 -0.91 -12.37 13.48
C GLY A 92 0.16 -11.43 12.92
N LEU A 93 -0.07 -10.11 12.91
CA LEU A 93 0.91 -9.15 12.41
C LEU A 93 2.20 -9.22 13.22
N ARG A 94 3.32 -9.31 12.51
CA ARG A 94 4.68 -9.33 13.05
C ARG A 94 5.44 -8.10 12.57
N GLY A 95 6.40 -7.64 13.38
CA GLY A 95 7.30 -6.54 13.02
C GLY A 95 8.02 -6.82 11.70
N ARG A 96 8.06 -5.82 10.82
CA ARG A 96 8.62 -5.95 9.46
C ARG A 96 10.07 -5.50 9.31
N GLY A 97 10.66 -4.86 10.33
CA GLY A 97 12.10 -4.53 10.37
C GLY A 97 12.98 -5.72 10.78
N GLY A 98 12.78 -6.91 10.22
CA GLY A 98 13.62 -8.09 10.45
C GLY A 98 13.19 -9.00 11.61
N GLY A 99 13.27 -8.54 12.85
CA GLY A 99 13.14 -9.41 14.05
C GLY A 99 11.79 -10.12 14.24
N GLY A 100 10.73 -9.71 13.52
CA GLY A 100 9.48 -10.46 13.48
C GLY A 100 8.74 -10.58 14.81
N PHE A 101 8.97 -9.67 15.77
CA PHE A 101 8.26 -9.70 17.06
C PHE A 101 6.74 -9.47 16.85
N PRO A 102 5.84 -10.19 17.55
CA PRO A 102 4.39 -10.00 17.38
C PRO A 102 3.95 -8.57 17.73
N THR A 103 3.39 -7.85 16.75
CA THR A 103 3.04 -6.43 16.89
C THR A 103 1.97 -6.22 17.96
N GLY A 104 0.95 -7.08 17.99
CA GLY A 104 -0.14 -6.99 18.97
C GLY A 104 0.35 -7.16 20.41
N LEU A 105 1.33 -8.05 20.64
CA LEU A 105 1.93 -8.24 21.97
C LEU A 105 2.75 -7.02 22.40
N LYS A 106 3.50 -6.42 21.46
CA LYS A 106 4.25 -5.18 21.71
C LYS A 106 3.32 -4.03 22.12
N TRP A 107 2.19 -3.89 21.44
CA TRP A 107 1.18 -2.87 21.76
C TRP A 107 0.49 -3.13 23.09
N GLU A 108 0.21 -4.40 23.42
CA GLU A 108 -0.35 -4.78 24.72
C GLU A 108 0.57 -4.38 25.88
N PHE A 109 1.88 -4.62 25.75
CA PHE A 109 2.86 -4.21 26.75
C PHE A 109 2.87 -2.68 26.93
N ALA A 110 2.91 -1.92 25.83
CA ALA A 110 2.86 -0.46 25.88
C ALA A 110 1.54 0.07 26.48
N ASN A 111 0.41 -0.59 26.21
CA ASN A 111 -0.88 -0.23 26.78
C ASN A 111 -0.93 -0.44 28.30
N LYS A 112 -0.39 -1.56 28.79
CA LYS A 112 -0.37 -1.90 30.23
C LYS A 112 0.51 -1.00 31.07
N GLN A 113 1.52 -0.36 30.48
CA GLN A 113 2.37 0.60 31.18
C GLN A 113 1.57 1.86 31.56
N GLN A 114 1.64 2.24 32.84
CA GLN A 114 1.02 3.46 33.37
C GLN A 114 1.98 4.63 33.17
N SER A 115 1.56 5.61 32.38
CA SER A 115 2.31 6.83 32.11
C SER A 115 1.34 7.88 31.56
N ASP A 116 1.51 9.12 31.99
CA ASP A 116 0.72 10.27 31.49
C ASP A 116 1.05 10.56 30.02
N VAL A 117 2.26 10.20 29.57
CA VAL A 117 2.74 10.43 28.20
C VAL A 117 3.19 9.12 27.58
N LYS A 118 2.77 8.88 26.34
CA LYS A 118 3.18 7.74 25.52
C LYS A 118 3.57 8.22 24.13
N TYR A 119 4.50 7.52 23.49
CA TYR A 119 5.02 7.86 22.17
C TYR A 119 4.80 6.73 21.18
N VAL A 120 4.61 7.10 19.91
CA VAL A 120 4.64 6.20 18.77
C VAL A 120 5.80 6.63 17.89
N VAL A 121 6.72 5.72 17.63
CA VAL A 121 7.92 5.98 16.81
C VAL A 121 7.86 5.07 15.58
N CYS A 122 7.92 5.69 14.40
CA CYS A 122 8.11 5.00 13.13
C CYS A 122 9.61 5.01 12.80
N ASN A 123 10.22 3.83 12.66
CA ASN A 123 11.58 3.74 12.13
C ASN A 123 11.48 3.64 10.60
N ALA A 124 12.05 4.64 9.91
CA ALA A 124 12.09 4.75 8.45
C ALA A 124 13.54 4.94 7.94
N ASP A 125 14.53 4.50 8.71
CA ASP A 125 15.95 4.59 8.35
C ASP A 125 16.27 3.76 7.09
N GLU A 126 15.62 2.59 6.94
CA GLU A 126 15.64 1.69 5.75
C GLU A 126 17.02 1.61 5.06
N GLY A 127 18.10 1.55 5.86
CA GLY A 127 19.49 1.61 5.40
C GLY A 127 20.07 0.26 4.94
N ASP A 128 19.27 -0.81 4.97
CA ASP A 128 19.66 -2.10 4.41
C ASP A 128 19.72 -2.00 2.86
N PRO A 129 20.77 -2.57 2.21
CA PRO A 129 21.01 -2.44 0.77
C PRO A 129 20.10 -3.29 -0.13
#